data_AF-A0A6A9SQL6-F1
#
_entry.id   AF-A0A6A9SQL6-F1
#
_cell.length_a   1.000
_cell.length_b   1.000
_cell.length_c   1.000
_cell.angle_alpha   90.00
_cell.angle_beta   90.00
_cell.angle_gamma   90.00
#
_symmetry.space_group_name_H-M   'P 1'
#
loop_
_entity.id
_entity.type
_entity.pdbx_description
1 polymer ?
#
loop_
_entity_poly.entity_id
_entity_poly.type
_entity_poly.pdbx_seq_one_letter_code
_entity_poly.pdbx_strand_id
1 'polypeptide(L)'
;GALAVDVDVSGDASGVRVDLDVEVPDGTAMAVVQTENGDVDVSDVAAVEAARSSNGDVTVRNAGPVEAVATENGDVGADVPAPLAGDVLVRSENGDVEAAVSPDVDAVVDAQTTNGTVDVDGLDLQDGSSGDTRVTGTLGDGTHEVTVVSTNGDVEVRALA
;
A
#
# COMPACT_ATOMS: atom_id res chain seq x y z
N GLY A 1 -17.10 10.88 -9.18
CA GLY A 1 -18.28 10.68 -8.33
C GLY A 1 -17.93 9.68 -7.25
N ALA A 2 -18.54 9.73 -6.08
CA ALA A 2 -18.26 8.77 -5.00
C ALA A 2 -19.35 7.68 -4.98
N LEU A 3 -18.93 6.43 -4.83
CA LEU A 3 -19.80 5.31 -4.49
C LEU A 3 -19.63 5.05 -2.99
N ALA A 4 -20.73 5.09 -2.24
CA ALA A 4 -20.74 4.74 -0.83
C ALA A 4 -21.73 3.58 -0.64
N VAL A 5 -21.29 2.52 0.02
CA VAL A 5 -22.11 1.38 0.41
C VAL A 5 -22.12 1.34 1.93
N ASP A 6 -23.30 1.51 2.52
CA ASP A 6 -23.51 1.50 3.96
C ASP A 6 -24.33 0.25 4.32
N VAL A 7 -23.89 -0.48 5.34
CA VAL A 7 -24.54 -1.72 5.78
C VAL A 7 -25.26 -1.44 7.09
N ASP A 8 -26.57 -1.20 7.00
CA ASP A 8 -27.43 -1.07 8.19
C ASP A 8 -27.92 -2.46 8.64
N VAL A 9 -27.50 -2.87 9.84
CA VAL A 9 -27.91 -4.14 10.45
C VAL A 9 -28.89 -3.86 11.59
N SER A 10 -30.17 -4.17 11.38
CA SER A 10 -31.20 -4.09 12.42
C SER A 10 -31.52 -5.46 13.03
N GLY A 11 -31.61 -5.56 14.36
CA GLY A 11 -32.01 -6.77 15.10
C GLY A 11 -30.86 -7.55 15.76
N ASP A 12 -31.15 -8.71 16.36
CA ASP A 12 -30.14 -9.61 16.92
C ASP A 12 -29.47 -10.42 15.78
N ALA A 13 -28.43 -9.86 15.16
CA ALA A 13 -27.61 -10.57 14.20
C ALA A 13 -26.34 -11.11 14.90
N SER A 14 -26.21 -12.43 15.00
CA SER A 14 -25.04 -13.08 15.64
C SER A 14 -23.80 -13.15 14.75
N GLY A 15 -23.84 -12.52 13.56
CA GLY A 15 -22.77 -12.48 12.59
C GLY A 15 -23.29 -12.00 11.24
N VAL A 16 -22.77 -10.86 10.79
CA VAL A 16 -23.03 -10.31 9.45
C VAL A 16 -21.71 -10.32 8.71
N ARG A 17 -21.72 -10.86 7.49
CA ARG A 17 -20.63 -10.70 6.53
C ARG A 17 -21.20 -10.03 5.30
N VAL A 18 -20.45 -9.07 4.78
CA VAL A 18 -20.75 -8.40 3.52
C VAL A 18 -19.51 -8.51 2.68
N ASP A 19 -19.66 -9.17 1.54
CA ASP A 19 -18.65 -9.23 0.48
C ASP A 19 -19.17 -8.32 -0.64
N LEU A 20 -18.36 -7.36 -1.06
CA LEU A 20 -18.72 -6.40 -2.09
C LEU A 20 -17.69 -6.41 -3.21
N ASP A 21 -18.06 -6.99 -4.34
CA ASP A 21 -17.29 -6.92 -5.58
C ASP A 21 -17.79 -5.74 -6.43
N VAL A 22 -16.89 -4.80 -6.74
CA VAL A 22 -17.18 -3.63 -7.60
C VAL A 22 -16.32 -3.71 -8.86
N GLU A 23 -16.96 -3.95 -10.00
CA GLU A 23 -16.27 -3.92 -11.31
C GLU A 23 -16.39 -2.52 -11.94
N VAL A 24 -15.25 -1.98 -12.35
CA VAL A 24 -15.13 -0.68 -13.02
C VAL A 24 -14.58 -0.88 -14.44
N PRO A 25 -14.87 0.03 -15.40
CA PRO A 25 -14.26 -0.06 -16.72
C PRO A 25 -12.73 -0.08 -16.66
N ASP A 26 -12.11 -0.80 -17.59
CA ASP A 26 -10.65 -0.84 -17.73
C ASP A 26 -10.07 0.57 -17.79
N GLY A 27 -9.00 0.79 -17.05
CA GLY A 27 -8.31 2.08 -17.00
C GLY A 27 -9.06 3.16 -16.24
N THR A 28 -9.99 2.81 -15.36
CA THR A 28 -10.59 3.78 -14.43
C THR A 28 -9.58 4.16 -13.35
N ALA A 29 -9.43 5.45 -13.06
CA ALA A 29 -8.67 5.94 -11.92
C ALA A 29 -9.53 5.95 -10.65
N MET A 30 -9.04 5.34 -9.58
CA MET A 30 -9.69 5.29 -8.27
C MET A 30 -9.21 6.46 -7.41
N ALA A 31 -10.16 7.23 -6.86
CA ALA A 31 -9.84 8.24 -5.86
C ALA A 31 -9.57 7.56 -4.51
N VAL A 32 -10.60 7.28 -3.72
CA VAL A 32 -10.45 6.61 -2.43
C VAL A 32 -11.32 5.35 -2.38
N VAL A 33 -10.70 4.23 -2.03
CA VAL A 33 -11.36 2.97 -1.67
C VAL A 33 -11.10 2.73 -0.18
N GLN A 34 -12.16 2.58 0.62
CA GLN A 34 -11.97 2.39 2.05
C GLN A 34 -13.08 1.56 2.71
N THR A 35 -12.71 0.86 3.77
CA THR A 35 -13.63 0.19 4.70
C THR A 35 -13.16 0.38 6.14
N GLU A 36 -14.05 0.22 7.12
CA GLU A 36 -13.66 0.15 8.53
C GLU A 36 -13.36 -1.29 8.97
N ASN A 37 -14.00 -2.27 8.34
CA ASN A 37 -13.86 -3.68 8.65
C ASN A 37 -13.89 -4.50 7.36
N GLY A 38 -12.99 -5.47 7.25
CA GLY A 38 -12.78 -6.27 6.06
C GLY A 38 -11.62 -5.78 5.21
N ASP A 39 -11.28 -6.62 4.25
CA ASP A 39 -10.13 -6.44 3.39
C ASP A 39 -10.48 -5.49 2.23
N VAL A 40 -9.46 -4.84 1.68
CA VAL A 40 -9.58 -4.01 0.48
C VAL A 40 -8.62 -4.54 -0.57
N ASP A 41 -9.16 -5.09 -1.64
CA ASP A 41 -8.40 -5.50 -2.81
C ASP A 41 -8.72 -4.60 -4.01
N VAL A 42 -7.69 -3.95 -4.55
CA VAL A 42 -7.79 -3.13 -5.77
C VAL A 42 -6.83 -3.69 -6.81
N SER A 43 -7.35 -4.01 -8.00
CA SER A 43 -6.51 -4.45 -9.12
C SER A 43 -6.96 -3.91 -10.47
N ASP A 44 -6.02 -3.88 -11.43
CA ASP A 44 -6.26 -3.62 -12.85
C ASP A 44 -6.92 -2.24 -13.15
N VAL A 45 -6.55 -1.23 -12.35
CA VAL A 45 -7.02 0.15 -12.44
C VAL A 45 -5.93 1.10 -12.95
N ALA A 46 -6.32 2.23 -13.55
CA ALA A 46 -5.34 3.18 -14.12
C ALA A 46 -4.53 3.96 -13.09
N ALA A 47 -5.05 4.14 -11.87
CA ALA A 47 -4.39 4.82 -10.77
C ALA A 47 -5.19 4.60 -9.47
N VAL A 48 -4.52 4.75 -8.31
CA VAL A 48 -5.14 4.70 -6.99
C VAL A 48 -4.60 5.85 -6.13
N GLU A 49 -5.44 6.85 -5.82
CA GLU A 49 -5.05 7.90 -4.87
C GLU A 49 -5.00 7.33 -3.45
N ALA A 50 -5.97 6.52 -3.03
CA ALA A 50 -5.87 5.80 -1.76
C ALA A 50 -6.69 4.50 -1.66
N ALA A 51 -6.11 3.49 -0.99
CA ALA A 51 -6.80 2.28 -0.52
C ALA A 51 -6.58 2.11 0.99
N ARG A 52 -7.66 1.96 1.78
CA ARG A 52 -7.56 1.95 3.26
C ARG A 52 -8.50 0.98 3.97
N SER A 53 -8.03 0.36 5.04
CA SER A 53 -8.87 -0.33 6.04
C SER A 53 -8.52 0.11 7.45
N SER A 54 -9.44 -0.07 8.41
CA SER A 54 -9.08 -0.02 9.85
C SER A 54 -8.84 -1.42 10.41
N ASN A 55 -9.55 -2.42 9.90
CA ASN A 55 -9.48 -3.80 10.37
C ASN A 55 -9.61 -4.77 9.18
N GLY A 56 -8.49 -5.08 8.56
CA GLY A 56 -8.40 -5.94 7.39
C GLY A 56 -7.15 -5.63 6.60
N ASP A 57 -6.83 -6.54 5.71
CA ASP A 57 -5.67 -6.44 4.83
C ASP A 57 -5.99 -5.47 3.69
N VAL A 58 -4.97 -4.78 3.19
CA VAL A 58 -5.14 -3.86 2.05
C VAL A 58 -4.12 -4.20 0.98
N THR A 59 -4.62 -4.59 -0.19
CA THR A 59 -3.78 -4.90 -1.33
C THR A 59 -4.11 -4.05 -2.55
N VAL A 60 -3.08 -3.46 -3.17
CA VAL A 60 -3.15 -2.84 -4.50
C VAL A 60 -2.17 -3.54 -5.45
N ARG A 61 -2.67 -4.16 -6.52
CA ARG A 61 -1.86 -4.90 -7.52
C ARG A 61 -2.18 -4.49 -8.95
N ASN A 62 -1.22 -4.53 -9.86
CA ASN A 62 -1.42 -4.21 -11.28
C ASN A 62 -2.16 -2.88 -11.53
N ALA A 63 -1.96 -1.89 -10.65
CA ALA A 63 -2.49 -0.55 -10.83
C ALA A 63 -1.48 0.31 -11.62
N GLY A 64 -1.93 1.45 -12.15
CA GLY A 64 -1.02 2.55 -12.50
C GLY A 64 -0.50 3.27 -11.24
N PRO A 65 -0.23 4.59 -11.29
CA PRO A 65 0.33 5.30 -10.14
C PRO A 65 -0.51 5.13 -8.86
N VAL A 66 0.17 4.88 -7.73
CA VAL A 66 -0.42 4.70 -6.40
C VAL A 66 0.15 5.74 -5.45
N GLU A 67 -0.69 6.43 -4.67
CA GLU A 67 -0.22 7.42 -3.68
C GLU A 67 -0.27 6.90 -2.24
N ALA A 68 -1.33 6.21 -1.82
CA ALA A 68 -1.44 5.73 -0.45
C ALA A 68 -2.14 4.37 -0.30
N VAL A 69 -1.52 3.45 0.45
CA VAL A 69 -2.11 2.15 0.83
C VAL A 69 -1.90 1.96 2.33
N ALA A 70 -2.98 1.79 3.09
CA ALA A 70 -2.86 1.81 4.54
C ALA A 70 -3.88 0.96 5.30
N THR A 71 -3.44 0.31 6.37
CA THR A 71 -4.33 -0.25 7.39
C THR A 71 -3.89 0.08 8.81
N GLU A 72 -4.80 -0.06 9.78
CA GLU A 72 -4.45 -0.01 11.21
C GLU A 72 -4.21 -1.41 11.78
N ASN A 73 -4.96 -2.40 11.33
CA ASN A 73 -4.84 -3.79 11.78
C ASN A 73 -5.01 -4.71 10.58
N GLY A 74 -3.91 -5.31 10.13
CA GLY A 74 -3.83 -6.11 8.92
C GLY A 74 -2.52 -5.87 8.18
N ASP A 75 -2.29 -6.70 7.17
CA ASP A 75 -1.12 -6.61 6.32
C ASP A 75 -1.39 -5.68 5.13
N VAL A 76 -0.33 -5.09 4.58
CA VAL A 76 -0.43 -4.20 3.43
C VAL A 76 0.49 -4.65 2.31
N GLY A 77 -0.08 -4.83 1.11
CA GLY A 77 0.65 -5.13 -0.11
C GLY A 77 0.42 -4.06 -1.18
N ALA A 78 1.48 -3.51 -1.77
CA ALA A 78 1.34 -2.52 -2.84
C ALA A 78 2.37 -2.70 -3.96
N ASP A 79 1.89 -2.77 -5.21
CA ASP A 79 2.73 -2.54 -6.38
C ASP A 79 2.88 -1.03 -6.62
N VAL A 80 4.12 -0.56 -6.73
CA VAL A 80 4.48 0.85 -6.95
C VAL A 80 5.16 0.98 -8.32
N PRO A 81 4.40 1.18 -9.41
CA PRO A 81 4.95 1.26 -10.77
C PRO A 81 5.57 2.64 -11.06
N ALA A 82 6.47 2.68 -12.04
CA ALA A 82 6.95 3.92 -12.63
C ALA A 82 6.04 4.37 -13.82
N PRO A 83 5.88 5.68 -14.07
CA PRO A 83 6.38 6.80 -13.26
C PRO A 83 5.49 7.04 -12.04
N LEU A 84 6.07 7.64 -11.00
CA LEU A 84 5.33 8.15 -9.85
C LEU A 84 4.55 9.41 -10.24
N ALA A 85 3.35 9.58 -9.67
CA ALA A 85 2.55 10.81 -9.80
C ALA A 85 2.82 11.81 -8.65
N GLY A 86 3.46 11.35 -7.58
CA GLY A 86 3.71 12.05 -6.34
C GLY A 86 4.43 11.13 -5.35
N ASP A 87 4.50 11.55 -4.10
CA ASP A 87 5.05 10.72 -3.02
C ASP A 87 4.11 9.53 -2.74
N VAL A 88 4.69 8.42 -2.29
CA VAL A 88 3.98 7.16 -2.03
C VAL A 88 4.11 6.80 -0.56
N LEU A 89 2.99 6.42 0.06
CA LEU A 89 2.93 5.93 1.42
C LEU A 89 2.27 4.55 1.48
N VAL A 90 3.02 3.55 1.93
CA VAL A 90 2.52 2.20 2.22
C VAL A 90 2.68 1.95 3.72
N ARG A 91 1.59 1.73 4.46
CA ARG A 91 1.69 1.63 5.93
C ARG A 91 0.75 0.65 6.62
N SER A 92 1.24 0.03 7.69
CA SER A 92 0.41 -0.65 8.70
C SER A 92 0.79 -0.19 10.11
N GLU A 93 -0.18 -0.13 11.02
CA GLU A 93 0.11 0.02 12.45
C GLU A 93 0.35 -1.34 13.12
N ASN A 94 -0.39 -2.37 12.71
CA ASN A 94 -0.27 -3.73 13.23
C ASN A 94 -0.40 -4.74 12.09
N GLY A 95 0.73 -5.11 11.50
CA GLY A 95 0.83 -6.05 10.39
C GLY A 95 2.09 -5.81 9.56
N ASP A 96 2.36 -6.75 8.67
CA ASP A 96 3.51 -6.69 7.79
C ASP A 96 3.21 -5.78 6.59
N VAL A 97 4.26 -5.17 6.03
CA VAL A 97 4.13 -4.28 4.88
C VAL A 97 5.07 -4.71 3.77
N GLU A 98 4.47 -5.10 2.64
CA GLU A 98 5.16 -5.48 1.42
C GLU A 98 4.96 -4.41 0.33
N ALA A 99 6.06 -3.87 -0.18
CA ALA A 99 6.04 -2.97 -1.34
C ALA A 99 6.88 -3.53 -2.49
N ALA A 100 6.24 -3.73 -3.64
CA ALA A 100 6.93 -4.08 -4.88
C ALA A 100 7.17 -2.80 -5.70
N VAL A 101 8.39 -2.27 -5.64
CA VAL A 101 8.74 -0.98 -6.24
C VAL A 101 9.41 -1.19 -7.59
N SER A 102 8.94 -0.49 -8.62
CA SER A 102 9.59 -0.49 -9.93
C SER A 102 11.02 0.06 -9.83
N PRO A 103 12.05 -0.61 -10.38
CA PRO A 103 13.42 -0.11 -10.34
C PRO A 103 13.61 1.18 -11.15
N ASP A 104 12.67 1.52 -12.04
CA ASP A 104 12.68 2.72 -12.87
C ASP A 104 12.04 3.95 -12.18
N VAL A 105 11.65 3.87 -10.91
CA VAL A 105 11.14 5.05 -10.19
C VAL A 105 12.26 6.05 -9.88
N ASP A 106 11.87 7.31 -9.77
CA ASP A 106 12.74 8.40 -9.37
C ASP A 106 12.32 8.91 -7.99
N ALA A 107 12.90 8.32 -6.95
CA ALA A 107 12.49 8.55 -5.57
C ALA A 107 13.56 8.22 -4.52
N VAL A 108 13.45 8.87 -3.37
CA VAL A 108 14.08 8.44 -2.13
C VAL A 108 13.18 7.38 -1.48
N VAL A 109 13.72 6.19 -1.25
CA VAL A 109 13.06 5.09 -0.55
C VAL A 109 13.40 5.19 0.94
N ASP A 110 12.36 5.16 1.79
CA ASP A 110 12.47 5.12 3.26
C ASP A 110 11.59 3.99 3.80
N ALA A 111 12.21 2.85 4.08
CA ALA A 111 11.56 1.67 4.64
C ALA A 111 11.89 1.56 6.13
N GLN A 112 10.88 1.50 7.00
CA GLN A 112 11.11 1.54 8.45
C GLN A 112 10.08 0.72 9.23
N THR A 113 10.54 0.11 10.32
CA THR A 113 9.67 -0.50 11.33
C THR A 113 10.04 -0.06 12.75
N THR A 114 9.08 -0.03 13.66
CA THR A 114 9.36 0.15 15.10
C THR A 114 9.63 -1.18 15.79
N ASN A 115 8.82 -2.20 15.51
CA ASN A 115 8.93 -3.53 16.09
C ASN A 115 8.88 -4.59 14.97
N GLY A 116 10.04 -4.92 14.42
CA GLY A 116 10.19 -5.89 13.33
C GLY A 116 11.56 -5.76 12.69
N THR A 117 11.70 -6.31 11.49
CA THR A 117 12.87 -6.18 10.63
C THR A 117 12.50 -5.49 9.32
N VAL A 118 13.45 -4.77 8.74
CA VAL A 118 13.34 -4.23 7.38
C VAL A 118 14.25 -5.00 6.44
N ASP A 119 13.70 -5.51 5.35
CA ASP A 119 14.44 -6.13 4.26
C ASP A 119 14.17 -5.38 2.95
N VAL A 120 15.23 -5.19 2.16
CA VAL A 120 15.15 -4.53 0.85
C VAL A 120 15.95 -5.32 -0.18
N ASP A 121 15.26 -5.86 -1.18
CA ASP A 121 15.82 -6.79 -2.14
C ASP A 121 15.59 -6.37 -3.61
N GLY A 122 16.62 -6.57 -4.44
CA GLY A 122 16.52 -6.37 -5.89
C GLY A 122 16.47 -4.91 -6.37
N LEU A 123 16.71 -3.93 -5.49
CA LEU A 123 16.78 -2.50 -5.81
C LEU A 123 18.21 -1.96 -5.68
N ASP A 124 18.69 -1.25 -6.71
CA ASP A 124 20.02 -0.62 -6.73
C ASP A 124 19.99 0.76 -6.04
N LEU A 125 19.82 0.75 -4.72
CA LEU A 125 19.74 1.97 -3.90
C LEU A 125 21.10 2.71 -3.83
N GLN A 126 21.10 3.98 -4.21
CA GLN A 126 22.24 4.89 -4.11
C GLN A 126 22.22 5.68 -2.80
N ASP A 127 23.39 6.08 -2.30
CA ASP A 127 23.57 6.91 -1.09
C ASP A 127 22.76 6.44 0.13
N GLY A 128 22.54 5.12 0.21
CA GLY A 128 21.66 4.51 1.20
C GLY A 128 22.34 4.14 2.52
N SER A 129 21.51 3.88 3.52
CA SER A 129 21.89 3.30 4.80
C SER A 129 20.97 2.14 5.11
N SER A 130 21.55 1.03 5.57
CA SER A 130 20.81 -0.17 5.96
C SER A 130 21.06 -0.49 7.43
N GLY A 131 19.99 -0.81 8.15
CA GLY A 131 20.03 -1.37 9.49
C GLY A 131 18.78 -2.22 9.75
N ASP A 132 18.77 -2.92 10.89
CA ASP A 132 17.75 -3.94 11.19
C ASP A 132 16.31 -3.41 11.13
N THR A 133 16.09 -2.13 11.50
CA THR A 133 14.74 -1.53 11.59
C THR A 133 14.50 -0.39 10.61
N ARG A 134 15.48 -0.04 9.78
CA ARG A 134 15.34 1.03 8.79
C ARG A 134 16.34 0.89 7.65
N VAL A 135 15.85 1.01 6.43
CA VAL A 135 16.64 1.10 5.22
C VAL A 135 16.24 2.36 4.46
N THR A 136 17.23 3.12 4.03
CA THR A 136 17.06 4.33 3.21
C THR A 136 17.94 4.24 1.98
N GLY A 137 17.55 4.88 0.89
CA GLY A 137 18.39 5.04 -0.29
C GLY A 137 17.64 5.68 -1.44
N THR A 138 18.35 5.99 -2.53
CA THR A 138 17.79 6.73 -3.66
C THR A 138 17.76 5.87 -4.92
N LEU A 139 16.64 5.87 -5.62
CA LEU A 139 16.47 5.39 -7.00
C LEU A 139 16.33 6.61 -7.92
N GLY A 140 17.03 6.60 -9.05
CA GLY A 140 17.04 7.75 -9.96
C GLY A 140 17.71 8.99 -9.36
N ASP A 141 17.06 10.15 -9.52
CA ASP A 141 17.52 11.46 -9.05
C ASP A 141 16.92 11.86 -7.68
N GLY A 142 16.00 11.05 -7.14
CA GLY A 142 15.30 11.28 -5.87
C GLY A 142 14.24 12.37 -5.92
N THR A 143 13.46 12.48 -7.00
CA THR A 143 12.47 13.58 -7.15
C THR A 143 11.21 13.45 -6.29
N HIS A 144 10.88 12.23 -5.84
CA HIS A 144 9.75 11.93 -4.96
C HIS A 144 10.22 11.13 -3.72
N GLU A 145 9.29 10.82 -2.82
CA GLU A 145 9.50 9.91 -1.69
C GLU A 145 8.65 8.64 -1.83
N VAL A 146 9.21 7.49 -1.48
CA VAL A 146 8.50 6.22 -1.30
C VAL A 146 8.73 5.75 0.13
N THR A 147 7.71 5.89 0.96
CA THR A 147 7.78 5.58 2.39
C THR A 147 7.00 4.31 2.69
N VAL A 148 7.67 3.31 3.27
CA VAL A 148 7.09 2.01 3.61
C VAL A 148 7.25 1.78 5.10
N VAL A 149 6.15 1.68 5.85
CA VAL A 149 6.19 1.75 7.32
C VAL A 149 5.32 0.70 8.00
N SER A 150 5.89 -0.04 8.94
CA SER A 150 5.11 -0.76 9.95
C SER A 150 5.41 -0.23 11.35
N THR A 151 4.42 -0.16 12.25
CA THR A 151 4.71 0.04 13.68
C THR A 151 4.99 -1.31 14.35
N ASN A 152 4.17 -2.34 14.07
CA ASN A 152 4.32 -3.69 14.61
C ASN A 152 4.20 -4.72 13.49
N GLY A 153 5.34 -5.09 12.92
CA GLY A 153 5.44 -5.99 11.77
C GLY A 153 6.76 -5.79 11.03
N ASP A 154 7.04 -6.72 10.13
CA ASP A 154 8.18 -6.65 9.23
C ASP A 154 7.85 -5.76 8.01
N VAL A 155 8.89 -5.19 7.41
CA VAL A 155 8.78 -4.39 6.19
C VAL A 155 9.65 -5.02 5.12
N GLU A 156 9.04 -5.44 4.01
CA GLU A 156 9.74 -5.97 2.85
C GLU A 156 9.54 -5.02 1.67
N VAL A 157 10.64 -4.55 1.09
CA VAL A 157 10.63 -3.80 -0.16
C VAL A 157 11.38 -4.59 -1.22
N ARG A 158 10.72 -4.94 -2.30
CA ARG A 158 11.34 -5.72 -3.39
C ARG A 158 11.16 -5.05 -4.73
N ALA A 159 11.98 -5.44 -5.71
CA ALA A 159 11.76 -5.05 -7.10
C ALA A 159 10.41 -5.56 -7.62
N LEU A 160 9.68 -4.69 -8.33
CA LEU A 160 8.52 -5.06 -9.12
C LEU A 160 8.97 -5.80 -10.39
N ALA A 161 8.31 -6.91 -10.70
CA ALA A 161 8.64 -7.83 -11.80
C ALA A 161 7.78 -7.61 -13.05
#